data_AF-A0A382NR82-F1
#
_entry.id   AF-A0A382NR82-F1
#
_cell.length_a   1.000
_cell.length_b   1.000
_cell.length_c   1.000
_cell.angle_alpha   90.00
_cell.angle_beta   90.00
_cell.angle_gamma   90.00
#
_symmetry.space_group_name_H-M   'P 1'
#
loop_
_entity.id
_entity.type
_entity.pdbx_description
1 polymer ?
#
loop_
_entity_poly.entity_id
_entity_poly.type
_entity_poly.pdbx_seq_one_letter_code
_entity_poly.pdbx_strand_id
1 'polypeptide(L)'
;MLVALLLAASTQAAATSEQSSMWHDARTGGDGGVIGALEMTLTNETTEGEITLEYSEMTPVIEVYTATWCLNCVTTEHAIDEAVGDSDVIRIHYHRHRAEPEDPFGNNATEHRWESTYGGASTAEMGMSRVAPSTVFDGERMHLGTSPSSSSLVSDYSTSLNAGQTSFTGSARLTVTSYDSETRLMQFSWNASQPSGPEYEDSTTILTAWLLFVEDSASFPDGSNGIGDYLHVLHDAIELDGLEGTGLAQVPTSWDGDDVSVVLLIDWTSPSMECCGSNWPLPGPGIVTALTCFLAALLPSRRKRLST
;
A
#
# COMPACT_ATOMS: atom_id res chain seq x y z
N MET A 1 35.42 8.55 -41.03
CA MET A 1 35.56 7.73 -39.82
C MET A 1 34.52 8.23 -38.83
N LEU A 2 33.32 7.67 -38.92
CA LEU A 2 32.71 6.71 -37.97
C LEU A 2 32.31 7.39 -36.64
N VAL A 3 31.05 7.83 -36.66
CA VAL A 3 30.24 8.25 -35.52
C VAL A 3 30.05 7.05 -34.59
N ALA A 4 30.44 7.17 -33.32
CA ALA A 4 30.17 6.17 -32.31
C ALA A 4 28.78 6.44 -31.71
N LEU A 5 27.80 5.59 -32.02
CA LEU A 5 26.56 5.50 -31.27
C LEU A 5 26.85 4.79 -29.94
N LEU A 6 26.68 5.50 -28.83
CA LEU A 6 26.54 4.92 -27.51
C LEU A 6 25.11 4.40 -27.37
N LEU A 7 24.95 3.08 -27.47
CA LEU A 7 23.72 2.38 -27.08
C LEU A 7 23.68 2.33 -25.55
N ALA A 8 22.83 3.16 -24.94
CA ALA A 8 22.38 2.92 -23.57
C ALA A 8 21.43 1.72 -23.62
N ALA A 9 21.91 0.56 -23.18
CA ALA A 9 21.04 -0.59 -22.96
C ALA A 9 20.27 -0.32 -21.66
N SER A 10 18.96 -0.12 -21.78
CA SER A 10 18.03 -0.16 -20.65
C SER A 10 18.08 -1.56 -20.05
N THR A 11 18.62 -1.70 -18.84
CA THR A 11 18.55 -2.93 -18.06
C THR A 11 17.16 -3.03 -17.45
N GLN A 12 16.19 -3.55 -18.20
CA GLN A 12 15.03 -4.17 -17.57
C GLN A 12 15.50 -5.51 -17.01
N ALA A 13 15.57 -5.60 -15.68
CA ALA A 13 15.83 -6.86 -15.01
C ALA A 13 14.57 -7.72 -15.11
N ALA A 14 14.55 -8.66 -16.06
CA ALA A 14 13.55 -9.71 -16.05
C ALA A 14 13.79 -10.57 -14.80
N ALA A 15 12.79 -10.64 -13.91
CA ALA A 15 12.88 -11.42 -12.69
C ALA A 15 13.19 -12.89 -13.02
N THR A 16 14.26 -13.42 -12.43
CA THR A 16 14.59 -14.84 -12.54
C THR A 16 13.64 -15.65 -11.66
N SER A 17 13.42 -16.94 -11.96
CA SER A 17 12.53 -17.81 -11.17
C SER A 17 12.96 -17.98 -9.70
N GLU A 18 14.18 -17.60 -9.34
CA GLU A 18 14.66 -17.57 -7.95
C GLU A 18 14.26 -16.27 -7.21
N GLN A 19 14.04 -15.17 -7.94
CA GLN A 19 13.55 -13.90 -7.36
C GLN A 19 12.04 -13.96 -7.07
N SER A 20 11.26 -14.70 -7.85
CA SER A 20 9.80 -14.81 -7.61
C SER A 20 9.42 -15.65 -6.39
N SER A 21 10.38 -16.33 -5.73
CA SER A 21 10.12 -17.06 -4.47
C SER A 21 10.63 -16.33 -3.24
N MET A 22 11.15 -15.11 -3.39
CA MET A 22 11.82 -14.39 -2.30
C MET A 22 10.86 -13.52 -1.47
N TRP A 23 9.80 -13.03 -2.09
CA TRP A 23 8.73 -12.25 -1.47
C TRP A 23 7.37 -12.78 -1.92
N HIS A 24 6.33 -12.37 -1.20
CA HIS A 24 4.94 -12.53 -1.62
C HIS A 24 4.48 -11.29 -2.39
N ASP A 25 3.50 -11.46 -3.29
CA ASP A 25 2.83 -10.30 -3.89
C ASP A 25 2.08 -9.54 -2.79
N ALA A 26 2.32 -8.24 -2.70
CA ALA A 26 1.75 -7.43 -1.63
C ALA A 26 0.23 -7.23 -1.76
N ARG A 27 -0.34 -7.43 -2.95
CA ARG A 27 -1.76 -7.21 -3.24
C ARG A 27 -2.40 -8.46 -3.82
N THR A 28 -3.65 -8.72 -3.45
CA THR A 28 -4.43 -9.86 -3.97
C THR A 28 -5.37 -9.42 -5.09
N GLY A 29 -5.54 -10.26 -6.11
CA GLY A 29 -6.55 -10.06 -7.16
C GLY A 29 -6.08 -9.22 -8.37
N GLY A 30 -4.78 -9.03 -8.52
CA GLY A 30 -4.16 -8.30 -9.62
C GLY A 30 -2.78 -7.79 -9.23
N ASP A 31 -2.10 -7.17 -10.20
CA ASP A 31 -0.84 -6.48 -9.95
C ASP A 31 -1.13 -5.12 -9.33
N GLY A 32 -0.18 -4.61 -8.55
CA GLY A 32 -0.27 -3.26 -8.04
C GLY A 32 0.89 -2.91 -7.14
N GLY A 33 1.03 -1.61 -6.88
CA GLY A 33 2.18 -1.05 -6.21
C GLY A 33 2.00 0.42 -5.91
N VAL A 34 3.11 1.08 -5.60
CA VAL A 34 3.23 2.51 -5.39
C VAL A 34 3.99 3.08 -6.59
N ILE A 35 3.39 4.06 -7.29
CA ILE A 35 4.07 4.78 -8.38
C ILE A 35 5.24 5.59 -7.82
N GLY A 36 5.04 6.11 -6.61
CA GLY A 36 6.04 6.77 -5.78
C GLY A 36 5.38 7.67 -4.75
N ALA A 37 6.21 8.44 -4.06
CA ALA A 37 5.78 9.32 -2.99
C ALA A 37 6.50 10.67 -3.04
N LEU A 38 5.80 11.74 -2.65
CA LEU A 38 6.37 13.07 -2.44
C LEU A 38 6.30 13.39 -0.96
N GLU A 39 7.42 13.72 -0.36
CA GLU A 39 7.49 14.13 1.04
C GLU A 39 7.72 15.65 1.16
N MET A 40 7.02 16.27 2.10
CA MET A 40 7.25 17.64 2.51
C MET A 40 7.20 17.74 4.03
N THR A 41 8.28 18.21 4.65
CA THR A 41 8.31 18.48 6.09
C THR A 41 7.33 19.60 6.44
N LEU A 42 6.50 19.36 7.44
CA LEU A 42 5.61 20.35 8.02
C LEU A 42 6.26 20.90 9.29
N THR A 43 6.28 22.21 9.41
CA THR A 43 6.71 22.91 10.62
C THR A 43 5.56 23.81 11.06
N ASN A 44 5.59 24.27 12.31
CA ASN A 44 4.63 25.27 12.79
C ASN A 44 4.65 26.59 12.00
N GLU A 45 5.68 26.83 11.18
CA GLU A 45 5.80 27.99 10.29
C GLU A 45 5.42 27.71 8.83
N THR A 46 5.10 26.45 8.48
CA THR A 46 4.74 26.07 7.11
C THR A 46 3.38 26.66 6.74
N THR A 47 3.39 27.84 6.11
CA THR A 47 2.18 28.49 5.59
C THR A 47 1.98 28.26 4.09
N GLU A 48 3.07 28.08 3.35
CA GLU A 48 3.08 27.84 1.91
C GLU A 48 4.23 26.90 1.54
N GLY A 49 4.00 25.96 0.62
CA GLY A 49 5.01 25.03 0.12
C GLY A 49 4.56 24.32 -1.14
N GLU A 50 5.48 23.96 -2.02
CA GLU A 50 5.18 23.18 -3.23
C GLU A 50 6.33 22.20 -3.51
N ILE A 51 5.98 20.96 -3.81
CA ILE A 51 6.87 19.94 -4.35
C ILE A 51 6.25 19.35 -5.61
N THR A 52 7.06 19.15 -6.64
CA THR A 52 6.67 18.48 -7.89
C THR A 52 7.80 17.55 -8.29
N LEU A 53 7.47 16.29 -8.59
CA LEU A 53 8.42 15.28 -9.05
C LEU A 53 7.84 14.54 -10.25
N GLU A 54 8.71 14.18 -11.19
CA GLU A 54 8.39 13.18 -12.20
C GLU A 54 8.41 11.78 -11.56
N TYR A 55 7.58 10.86 -12.03
CA TYR A 55 7.49 9.48 -11.49
C TYR A 55 8.83 8.75 -11.56
N SER A 56 9.67 9.05 -12.55
CA SER A 56 11.02 8.48 -12.65
C SER A 56 12.02 8.99 -11.61
N GLU A 57 11.68 10.08 -10.90
CA GLU A 57 12.52 10.73 -9.89
C GLU A 57 12.00 10.45 -8.47
N MET A 58 10.91 9.70 -8.34
CA MET A 58 10.34 9.40 -7.04
C MET A 58 11.21 8.42 -6.25
N THR A 59 11.24 8.66 -4.95
CA THR A 59 12.01 7.86 -4.01
C THR A 59 11.31 6.50 -3.76
N PRO A 60 12.05 5.39 -3.62
CA PRO A 60 11.50 4.11 -3.20
C PRO A 60 10.76 4.21 -1.87
N VAL A 61 9.69 3.44 -1.70
CA VAL A 61 8.86 3.45 -0.49
C VAL A 61 8.94 2.11 0.24
N ILE A 62 9.18 2.17 1.54
CA ILE A 62 9.17 1.01 2.43
C ILE A 62 8.08 1.20 3.48
N GLU A 63 7.02 0.40 3.40
CA GLU A 63 5.93 0.39 4.35
C GLU A 63 6.09 -0.79 5.32
N VAL A 64 6.14 -0.50 6.62
CA VAL A 64 6.39 -1.51 7.66
C VAL A 64 5.21 -1.58 8.61
N TYR A 65 4.62 -2.75 8.81
CA TYR A 65 3.65 -2.99 9.87
C TYR A 65 4.36 -3.49 11.12
N THR A 66 4.30 -2.70 12.20
CA THR A 66 5.10 -2.89 13.41
C THR A 66 4.25 -2.74 14.67
N ALA A 67 4.88 -2.97 15.82
CA ALA A 67 4.30 -2.62 17.11
C ALA A 67 5.36 -2.36 18.18
N THR A 68 5.04 -1.51 19.16
CA THR A 68 5.95 -1.19 20.30
C THR A 68 6.29 -2.39 21.19
N TRP A 69 5.51 -3.47 21.12
CA TRP A 69 5.76 -4.72 21.85
C TRP A 69 6.44 -5.81 21.01
N CYS A 70 6.61 -5.58 19.71
CA CYS A 70 7.09 -6.58 18.79
C CYS A 70 8.63 -6.64 18.79
N LEU A 71 9.18 -7.62 19.52
CA LEU A 71 10.64 -7.85 19.54
C LEU A 71 11.22 -8.22 18.17
N ASN A 72 10.46 -8.97 17.37
CA ASN A 72 10.87 -9.34 16.02
C ASN A 72 10.90 -8.12 15.08
N CYS A 73 10.11 -7.08 15.36
CA CYS A 73 10.08 -5.87 14.55
C CYS A 73 11.39 -5.10 14.66
N VAL A 74 12.06 -5.13 15.82
CA VAL A 74 13.44 -4.61 15.98
C VAL A 74 14.42 -5.29 15.01
N THR A 75 14.25 -6.60 14.79
CA THR A 75 15.13 -7.35 13.87
C THR A 75 14.87 -6.95 12.42
N THR A 76 13.60 -6.76 12.05
CA THR A 76 13.20 -6.24 10.75
C THR A 76 13.73 -4.83 10.52
N GLU A 77 13.59 -3.92 11.48
CA GLU A 77 14.07 -2.54 11.35
C GLU A 77 15.59 -2.47 11.15
N HIS A 78 16.38 -3.19 11.96
CA HIS A 78 17.84 -3.26 11.76
C HIS A 78 18.21 -3.84 10.38
N ALA A 79 17.48 -4.84 9.90
CA ALA A 79 17.75 -5.43 8.59
C ALA A 79 17.39 -4.47 7.45
N ILE A 80 16.34 -3.65 7.61
CA ILE A 80 16.00 -2.59 6.67
C ILE A 80 17.10 -1.53 6.68
N ASP A 81 17.55 -1.07 7.85
CA ASP A 81 18.60 -0.06 7.98
C ASP A 81 19.89 -0.50 7.27
N GLU A 82 20.31 -1.77 7.48
CA GLU A 82 21.49 -2.34 6.82
C GLU A 82 21.29 -2.48 5.31
N ALA A 83 20.09 -2.86 4.85
CA ALA A 83 19.80 -3.05 3.43
C ALA A 83 19.70 -1.74 2.65
N VAL A 84 19.18 -0.68 3.29
CA VAL A 84 19.07 0.68 2.73
C VAL A 84 20.44 1.33 2.64
N GLY A 85 21.25 1.23 3.71
CA GLY A 85 22.57 1.85 3.78
C GLY A 85 22.49 3.37 3.62
N ASP A 86 23.19 3.89 2.60
CA ASP A 86 23.22 5.33 2.29
C ASP A 86 22.18 5.74 1.21
N SER A 87 21.27 4.82 0.82
CA SER A 87 20.25 5.11 -0.19
C SER A 87 19.11 5.94 0.40
N ASP A 88 18.60 6.90 -0.37
CA ASP A 88 17.39 7.64 0.02
C ASP A 88 16.15 6.77 -0.20
N VAL A 89 15.36 6.58 0.86
CA VAL A 89 14.07 5.85 0.84
C VAL A 89 13.05 6.58 1.70
N ILE A 90 11.78 6.54 1.32
CA ILE A 90 10.68 6.98 2.20
C ILE A 90 10.23 5.78 3.02
N ARG A 91 10.28 5.91 4.34
CA ARG A 91 9.85 4.86 5.27
C ARG A 91 8.56 5.29 5.96
N ILE A 92 7.65 4.34 6.13
CA ILE A 92 6.35 4.57 6.76
C ILE A 92 6.05 3.40 7.68
N HIS A 93 6.03 3.65 8.98
CA HIS A 93 5.76 2.62 9.99
C HIS A 93 4.30 2.69 10.45
N TYR A 94 3.54 1.67 10.07
CA TYR A 94 2.18 1.41 10.48
C TYR A 94 2.20 0.69 11.83
N HIS A 95 1.87 1.43 12.87
CA HIS A 95 1.69 0.85 14.19
C HIS A 95 0.31 0.21 14.33
N ARG A 96 0.27 -0.96 14.96
CA ARG A 96 -0.97 -1.69 15.24
C ARG A 96 -1.88 -0.88 16.17
N HIS A 97 -3.20 -0.97 15.96
CA HIS A 97 -4.18 -0.22 16.77
C HIS A 97 -5.44 -1.01 17.11
N ARG A 98 -6.05 -1.71 16.14
CA ARG A 98 -7.36 -2.33 16.42
C ARG A 98 -7.19 -3.57 17.29
N ALA A 99 -7.94 -3.55 18.40
CA ALA A 99 -7.96 -4.59 19.42
C ALA A 99 -6.65 -4.76 20.22
N GLU A 100 -5.81 -3.72 20.27
CA GLU A 100 -4.57 -3.70 21.08
C GLU A 100 -4.43 -2.37 21.83
N PRO A 101 -4.43 -2.37 23.17
CA PRO A 101 -4.21 -1.16 23.96
C PRO A 101 -2.73 -0.82 24.19
N GLU A 102 -1.78 -1.72 23.89
CA GLU A 102 -0.36 -1.52 24.23
C GLU A 102 0.44 -0.65 23.26
N ASP A 103 -0.03 -0.43 22.03
CA ASP A 103 0.65 0.43 21.06
C ASP A 103 -0.05 1.79 20.94
N PRO A 104 0.62 2.90 21.31
CA PRO A 104 -0.02 4.22 21.34
C PRO A 104 -0.05 4.93 19.99
N PHE A 105 0.70 4.45 18.99
CA PHE A 105 0.98 5.21 17.77
C PHE A 105 -0.01 4.93 16.64
N GLY A 106 -0.58 3.73 16.60
CA GLY A 106 -1.53 3.37 15.55
C GLY A 106 -2.87 4.07 15.69
N ASN A 107 -3.62 4.18 14.58
CA ASN A 107 -4.98 4.70 14.58
C ASN A 107 -5.90 3.90 13.63
N ASN A 108 -7.20 4.22 13.58
CA ASN A 108 -8.16 3.49 12.74
C ASN A 108 -7.96 3.69 11.23
N ALA A 109 -7.48 4.86 10.80
CA ALA A 109 -7.25 5.23 9.42
C ALA A 109 -5.95 4.61 8.88
N THR A 110 -4.88 4.59 9.67
CA THR A 110 -3.62 3.93 9.31
C THR A 110 -3.81 2.41 9.20
N GLU A 111 -4.53 1.81 10.16
CA GLU A 111 -4.95 0.40 10.06
C GLU A 111 -5.84 0.15 8.85
N HIS A 112 -6.75 1.07 8.54
CA HIS A 112 -7.64 0.91 7.39
C HIS A 112 -6.85 0.86 6.09
N ARG A 113 -5.91 1.79 5.89
CA ARG A 113 -5.04 1.81 4.71
C ARG A 113 -4.23 0.52 4.59
N TRP A 114 -3.60 0.06 5.68
CA TRP A 114 -2.83 -1.19 5.65
C TRP A 114 -3.73 -2.38 5.27
N GLU A 115 -4.87 -2.55 5.94
CA GLU A 115 -5.75 -3.69 5.69
C GLU A 115 -6.39 -3.66 4.29
N SER A 116 -6.79 -2.49 3.80
CA SER A 116 -7.41 -2.35 2.47
C SER A 116 -6.42 -2.65 1.35
N THR A 117 -5.13 -2.33 1.56
CA THR A 117 -4.08 -2.47 0.54
C THR A 117 -3.39 -3.84 0.62
N TYR A 118 -2.99 -4.25 1.82
CA TYR A 118 -2.08 -5.38 2.07
C TYR A 118 -2.72 -6.51 2.87
N GLY A 119 -3.88 -6.26 3.50
CA GLY A 119 -4.53 -7.23 4.39
C GLY A 119 -4.96 -8.52 3.69
N GLY A 120 -5.32 -8.44 2.41
CA GLY A 120 -5.63 -9.62 1.60
C GLY A 120 -4.44 -10.56 1.45
N ALA A 121 -3.27 -10.02 1.11
CA ALA A 121 -2.04 -10.80 0.91
C ALA A 121 -1.55 -11.40 2.24
N SER A 122 -1.51 -10.59 3.30
CA SER A 122 -1.17 -11.08 4.64
C SER A 122 -2.11 -12.21 5.10
N THR A 123 -3.41 -12.11 4.81
CA THR A 123 -4.38 -13.16 5.15
C THR A 123 -4.17 -14.43 4.34
N ALA A 124 -3.83 -14.31 3.05
CA ALA A 124 -3.59 -15.47 2.20
C ALA A 124 -2.39 -16.30 2.69
N GLU A 125 -1.33 -15.64 3.15
CA GLU A 125 -0.09 -16.30 3.57
C GLU A 125 -0.10 -16.73 5.04
N MET A 126 -0.60 -15.89 5.94
CA MET A 126 -0.49 -16.08 7.39
C MET A 126 -1.84 -16.22 8.12
N GLY A 127 -2.96 -16.14 7.39
CA GLY A 127 -4.30 -16.28 7.96
C GLY A 127 -4.81 -15.07 8.75
N MET A 128 -4.07 -13.96 8.75
CA MET A 128 -4.44 -12.71 9.44
C MET A 128 -4.13 -11.50 8.55
N SER A 129 -5.00 -10.49 8.54
CA SER A 129 -4.82 -9.26 7.74
C SER A 129 -3.69 -8.35 8.24
N ARG A 130 -3.30 -8.52 9.50
CA ARG A 130 -2.39 -7.64 10.23
C ARG A 130 -1.39 -8.49 10.98
N VAL A 131 -0.20 -8.65 10.41
CA VAL A 131 0.89 -9.45 10.98
C VAL A 131 2.07 -8.54 11.21
N ALA A 132 2.59 -8.49 12.43
CA ALA A 132 3.82 -7.75 12.76
C ALA A 132 4.97 -8.73 13.03
N PRO A 133 6.18 -8.51 12.47
CA PRO A 133 6.48 -7.52 11.43
C PRO A 133 5.97 -7.95 10.06
N SER A 134 5.59 -6.97 9.23
CA SER A 134 5.46 -7.12 7.78
C SER A 134 6.15 -5.95 7.10
N THR A 135 6.84 -6.20 6.00
CA THR A 135 7.56 -5.16 5.24
C THR A 135 7.14 -5.23 3.79
N VAL A 136 6.76 -4.10 3.20
CA VAL A 136 6.38 -4.00 1.81
C VAL A 136 7.27 -2.98 1.11
N PHE A 137 7.95 -3.42 0.04
CA PHE A 137 8.75 -2.56 -0.82
C PHE A 137 7.91 -2.14 -2.03
N ASP A 138 7.83 -0.82 -2.25
CA ASP A 138 7.15 -0.15 -3.36
C ASP A 138 5.69 -0.58 -3.55
N GLY A 139 5.04 -1.04 -2.48
CA GLY A 139 3.68 -1.58 -2.50
C GLY A 139 3.48 -2.87 -3.29
N GLU A 140 4.56 -3.51 -3.75
CA GLU A 140 4.55 -4.68 -4.65
C GLU A 140 5.07 -5.94 -3.95
N ARG A 141 6.13 -5.81 -3.14
CA ARG A 141 6.93 -6.97 -2.66
C ARG A 141 6.83 -7.07 -1.15
N MET A 142 6.08 -8.06 -0.66
CA MET A 142 5.78 -8.26 0.76
C MET A 142 6.66 -9.34 1.39
N HIS A 143 7.24 -9.02 2.53
CA HIS A 143 7.96 -9.92 3.43
C HIS A 143 7.22 -10.02 4.76
N LEU A 144 6.96 -11.25 5.21
CA LEU A 144 6.18 -11.51 6.43
C LEU A 144 7.07 -12.14 7.50
N GLY A 145 7.11 -11.53 8.68
CA GLY A 145 7.94 -11.99 9.79
C GLY A 145 9.44 -11.73 9.58
N THR A 146 10.27 -12.54 10.24
CA THR A 146 11.73 -12.38 10.29
C THR A 146 12.48 -13.60 9.76
N SER A 147 11.78 -14.53 9.12
CA SER A 147 12.40 -15.72 8.53
C SER A 147 12.89 -15.35 7.12
N PRO A 148 14.20 -15.39 6.85
CA PRO A 148 14.68 -15.04 5.52
C PRO A 148 14.29 -16.10 4.48
N SER A 149 13.98 -15.65 3.28
CA SER A 149 13.76 -16.47 2.09
C SER A 149 15.08 -16.83 1.40
N SER A 150 16.15 -16.06 1.65
CA SER A 150 17.50 -16.32 1.15
C SER A 150 18.54 -16.54 2.27
N SER A 151 19.75 -16.00 2.11
CA SER A 151 20.85 -16.15 3.05
C SER A 151 20.67 -15.34 4.33
N SER A 152 19.95 -14.22 4.27
CA SER A 152 19.68 -13.31 5.39
C SER A 152 18.53 -12.35 5.05
N LEU A 153 17.92 -11.77 6.08
CA LEU A 153 16.84 -10.79 5.89
C LEU A 153 17.33 -9.53 5.17
N VAL A 154 18.57 -9.11 5.45
CA VAL A 154 19.27 -8.03 4.73
C VAL A 154 19.38 -8.34 3.24
N SER A 155 19.77 -9.57 2.88
CA SER A 155 19.86 -9.99 1.48
C SER A 155 18.50 -9.97 0.77
N ASP A 156 17.43 -10.35 1.48
CA ASP A 156 16.07 -10.31 0.94
C ASP A 156 15.64 -8.87 0.67
N TYR A 157 15.83 -7.98 1.65
CA TYR A 157 15.47 -6.56 1.56
C TYR A 157 16.31 -5.81 0.52
N SER A 158 17.62 -6.03 0.48
CA SER A 158 18.48 -5.45 -0.57
C SER A 158 18.06 -5.93 -1.97
N THR A 159 17.63 -7.18 -2.11
CA THR A 159 17.14 -7.68 -3.41
C THR A 159 15.82 -7.00 -3.78
N SER A 160 14.90 -6.81 -2.84
CA SER A 160 13.65 -6.09 -3.07
C SER A 160 13.84 -4.61 -3.38
N LEU A 161 14.83 -3.94 -2.79
CA LEU A 161 15.20 -2.56 -3.15
C LEU A 161 15.79 -2.50 -4.57
N ASN A 162 16.71 -3.40 -4.90
CA ASN A 162 17.37 -3.43 -6.21
C ASN A 162 16.44 -3.85 -7.36
N ALA A 163 15.32 -4.51 -7.06
CA ALA A 163 14.28 -4.81 -8.06
C ALA A 163 13.66 -3.52 -8.62
N GLY A 164 13.63 -2.44 -7.83
CA GLY A 164 13.11 -1.14 -8.22
C GLY A 164 11.58 -1.07 -8.31
N GLN A 165 11.11 0.13 -8.60
CA GLN A 165 9.69 0.43 -8.82
C GLN A 165 9.27 0.12 -10.25
N THR A 166 8.01 -0.24 -10.43
CA THR A 166 7.39 -0.24 -11.75
C THR A 166 7.50 1.16 -12.37
N SER A 167 8.09 1.24 -13.58
CA SER A 167 8.40 2.52 -14.22
C SER A 167 7.18 3.12 -14.93
N PHE A 168 6.79 4.33 -14.52
CA PHE A 168 5.73 5.11 -15.14
C PHE A 168 6.24 6.44 -15.68
N THR A 169 5.57 6.98 -16.70
CA THR A 169 5.79 8.36 -17.17
C THR A 169 4.65 9.25 -16.70
N GLY A 170 5.01 10.37 -16.10
CA GLY A 170 4.10 11.35 -15.55
C GLY A 170 4.76 12.09 -14.39
N SER A 171 4.03 13.02 -13.80
CA SER A 171 4.41 13.74 -12.59
C SER A 171 3.28 13.83 -11.60
N ALA A 172 3.65 14.16 -10.37
CA ALA A 172 2.71 14.58 -9.34
C ALA A 172 3.24 15.82 -8.61
N ARG A 173 2.30 16.55 -8.03
CA ARG A 173 2.50 17.79 -7.30
C ARG A 173 1.70 17.76 -6.01
N LEU A 174 2.35 18.20 -4.93
CA LEU A 174 1.72 18.52 -3.66
C LEU A 174 2.02 19.98 -3.29
N THR A 175 0.98 20.72 -2.94
CA THR A 175 1.07 22.12 -2.53
C THR A 175 0.35 22.30 -1.19
N VAL A 176 0.95 23.08 -0.30
CA VAL A 176 0.36 23.60 0.93
C VAL A 176 0.17 25.10 0.77
N THR A 177 -1.01 25.64 1.10
CA THR A 177 -1.33 27.05 0.85
C THR A 177 -1.77 27.85 2.08
N SER A 178 -2.16 27.19 3.16
CA SER A 178 -2.49 27.87 4.42
C SER A 178 -2.45 26.90 5.59
N TYR A 179 -2.17 27.45 6.77
CA TYR A 179 -2.24 26.75 8.05
C TYR A 179 -2.94 27.62 9.09
N ASP A 180 -3.95 27.07 9.74
CA ASP A 180 -4.61 27.65 10.90
C ASP A 180 -4.10 26.97 12.17
N SER A 181 -3.27 27.68 12.95
CA SER A 181 -2.67 27.18 14.19
C SER A 181 -3.69 26.89 15.29
N GLU A 182 -4.86 27.53 15.30
CA GLU A 182 -5.87 27.32 16.34
C GLU A 182 -6.60 25.98 16.13
N THR A 183 -6.95 25.67 14.88
CA THR A 183 -7.66 24.44 14.51
C THR A 183 -6.74 23.31 14.06
N ARG A 184 -5.48 23.64 13.76
CA ARG A 184 -4.46 22.80 13.10
C ARG A 184 -4.90 22.30 11.74
N LEU A 185 -5.76 23.06 11.05
CA LEU A 185 -6.20 22.75 9.70
C LEU A 185 -5.21 23.34 8.70
N MET A 186 -4.73 22.50 7.80
CA MET A 186 -3.88 22.88 6.69
C MET A 186 -4.59 22.63 5.37
N GLN A 187 -4.46 23.57 4.44
CA GLN A 187 -5.00 23.43 3.09
C GLN A 187 -3.97 22.79 2.17
N PHE A 188 -4.34 21.64 1.62
CA PHE A 188 -3.55 20.89 0.64
C PHE A 188 -4.19 20.99 -0.73
N SER A 189 -3.36 21.02 -1.76
CA SER A 189 -3.73 20.85 -3.15
C SER A 189 -2.84 19.79 -3.76
N TRP A 190 -3.43 18.83 -4.47
CA TRP A 190 -2.69 17.77 -5.15
C TRP A 190 -3.09 17.70 -6.61
N ASN A 191 -2.13 17.29 -7.44
CA ASN A 191 -2.36 17.00 -8.84
C ASN A 191 -1.38 15.92 -9.29
N ALA A 192 -1.90 14.79 -9.75
CA ALA A 192 -1.13 13.68 -10.27
C ALA A 192 -1.60 13.34 -11.68
N SER A 193 -0.64 13.18 -12.59
CA SER A 193 -0.92 12.82 -13.98
C SER A 193 -1.28 11.33 -14.10
N GLN A 194 -2.15 11.02 -15.04
CA GLN A 194 -2.45 9.63 -15.37
C GLN A 194 -1.20 9.00 -16.02
N PRO A 195 -0.69 7.86 -15.50
CA PRO A 195 0.58 7.31 -15.94
C PRO A 195 0.47 6.81 -17.38
N SER A 196 1.48 7.12 -18.18
CA SER A 196 1.61 6.60 -19.54
C SER A 196 2.82 5.66 -19.62
N GLY A 197 2.65 4.53 -20.28
CA GLY A 197 3.70 3.52 -20.44
C GLY A 197 3.39 2.55 -21.60
N PRO A 198 4.43 2.02 -22.27
CA PRO A 198 4.28 1.20 -23.47
C PRO A 198 3.55 -0.14 -23.23
N GLU A 199 3.46 -0.61 -21.98
CA GLU A 199 2.77 -1.84 -21.59
C GLU A 199 1.33 -1.61 -21.07
N TYR A 200 0.92 -0.35 -20.89
CA TYR A 200 -0.29 0.00 -20.14
C TYR A 200 -1.34 0.76 -20.96
N GLU A 201 -1.14 0.94 -22.28
CA GLU A 201 -2.06 1.66 -23.18
C GLU A 201 -3.50 1.08 -23.27
N ASP A 202 -3.74 -0.14 -22.74
CA ASP A 202 -5.07 -0.78 -22.72
C ASP A 202 -5.46 -1.37 -21.35
N SER A 203 -4.76 -0.95 -20.28
CA SER A 203 -4.97 -1.46 -18.92
C SER A 203 -5.94 -0.56 -18.14
N THR A 204 -6.91 -1.17 -17.45
CA THR A 204 -7.77 -0.50 -16.46
C THR A 204 -6.99 -0.25 -15.17
N THR A 205 -5.88 0.49 -15.25
CA THR A 205 -5.09 0.86 -14.08
C THR A 205 -5.89 1.85 -13.25
N ILE A 206 -6.18 1.47 -12.01
CA ILE A 206 -6.87 2.31 -11.03
C ILE A 206 -5.79 2.93 -10.15
N LEU A 207 -5.86 4.26 -10.02
CA LEU A 207 -4.98 5.00 -9.13
C LEU A 207 -5.73 5.49 -7.91
N THR A 208 -5.09 5.39 -6.75
CA THR A 208 -5.60 5.89 -5.48
C THR A 208 -4.51 6.73 -4.82
N ALA A 209 -4.83 8.00 -4.52
CA ALA A 209 -3.91 8.90 -3.86
C ALA A 209 -4.23 9.00 -2.36
N TRP A 210 -3.17 9.12 -1.55
CA TRP A 210 -3.25 9.21 -0.10
C TRP A 210 -2.39 10.37 0.40
N LEU A 211 -2.90 11.13 1.37
CA LEU A 211 -2.08 11.99 2.23
C LEU A 211 -1.78 11.24 3.53
N LEU A 212 -0.50 11.05 3.80
CA LEU A 212 0.01 10.36 4.98
C LEU A 212 0.79 11.35 5.84
N PHE A 213 0.60 11.31 7.16
CA PHE A 213 1.34 12.16 8.10
C PHE A 213 2.32 11.31 8.88
N VAL A 214 3.62 11.51 8.65
CA VAL A 214 4.70 10.68 9.19
C VAL A 214 5.55 11.53 10.11
N GLU A 215 5.74 11.11 11.36
CA GLU A 215 6.68 11.72 12.29
C GLU A 215 8.05 11.03 12.16
N ASP A 216 9.13 11.81 12.12
CA ASP A 216 10.49 11.27 11.96
C ASP A 216 10.92 10.44 13.17
N SER A 217 10.66 10.92 14.39
CA SER A 217 10.98 10.21 15.64
C SER A 217 9.95 10.45 16.74
N ALA A 218 9.55 9.38 17.43
CA ALA A 218 8.64 9.43 18.57
C ALA A 218 9.20 8.66 19.78
N SER A 219 9.45 9.36 20.89
CA SER A 219 10.00 8.78 22.11
C SER A 219 8.94 8.14 22.99
N PHE A 220 8.99 6.81 23.08
CA PHE A 220 8.14 5.98 23.91
C PHE A 220 8.96 4.90 24.66
N PRO A 221 9.62 5.27 25.79
CA PRO A 221 10.48 4.35 26.55
C PRO A 221 9.73 3.19 27.21
N ASP A 222 8.39 3.27 27.30
CA ASP A 222 7.54 2.23 27.89
C ASP A 222 7.26 1.06 26.93
N GLY A 223 7.70 1.15 25.67
CA GLY A 223 7.59 0.07 24.70
C GLY A 223 8.33 -1.20 25.12
N SER A 224 7.62 -2.34 25.15
CA SER A 224 8.20 -3.60 25.67
C SER A 224 9.25 -4.24 24.75
N ASN A 225 9.41 -3.75 23.52
CA ASN A 225 10.51 -4.14 22.65
C ASN A 225 11.84 -3.43 22.96
N GLY A 226 11.83 -2.37 23.78
CA GLY A 226 13.02 -1.70 24.31
C GLY A 226 13.73 -0.74 23.35
N ILE A 227 13.10 -0.35 22.23
CA ILE A 227 13.69 0.62 21.28
C ILE A 227 13.78 2.03 21.90
N GLY A 228 12.74 2.45 22.61
CA GLY A 228 12.65 3.80 23.16
C GLY A 228 12.18 4.80 22.11
N ASP A 229 12.99 5.09 21.10
CA ASP A 229 12.67 6.09 20.07
C ASP A 229 12.25 5.39 18.76
N TYR A 230 10.99 5.52 18.39
CA TYR A 230 10.40 4.87 17.21
C TYR A 230 10.45 5.83 16.03
N LEU A 231 11.04 5.39 14.93
CA LEU A 231 11.21 6.23 13.74
C LEU A 231 10.06 6.08 12.75
N HIS A 232 9.85 7.10 11.92
CA HIS A 232 8.95 7.10 10.76
C HIS A 232 7.50 6.70 11.09
N VAL A 233 7.00 7.16 12.24
CA VAL A 233 5.69 6.78 12.79
C VAL A 233 4.57 7.42 11.98
N LEU A 234 3.69 6.59 11.39
CA LEU A 234 2.51 7.08 10.67
C LEU A 234 1.39 7.45 11.65
N HIS A 235 1.07 8.75 11.72
CA HIS A 235 0.02 9.30 12.58
C HIS A 235 -1.36 9.23 12.00
N ASP A 236 -1.50 9.48 10.70
CA ASP A 236 -2.80 9.48 10.03
C ASP A 236 -2.68 9.22 8.52
N ALA A 237 -3.77 8.71 7.94
CA ALA A 237 -3.85 8.37 6.53
C ALA A 237 -5.21 8.79 5.94
N ILE A 238 -5.18 9.66 4.94
CA ILE A 238 -6.38 10.23 4.31
C ILE A 238 -6.41 9.83 2.84
N GLU A 239 -7.42 9.05 2.45
CA GLU A 239 -7.69 8.75 1.05
C GLU A 239 -8.21 10.01 0.34
N LEU A 240 -7.67 10.31 -0.84
CA LEU A 240 -8.04 11.47 -1.62
C LEU A 240 -9.06 11.10 -2.69
N ASP A 241 -10.05 11.98 -2.87
CA ASP A 241 -11.03 11.87 -3.93
C ASP A 241 -10.41 12.20 -5.30
N GLY A 242 -9.83 11.19 -5.95
CA GLY A 242 -9.21 11.31 -7.26
C GLY A 242 -7.79 11.90 -7.23
N LEU A 243 -7.23 12.09 -8.42
CA LEU A 243 -5.83 12.49 -8.62
C LEU A 243 -5.58 14.00 -8.62
N GLU A 244 -6.64 14.80 -8.64
CA GLU A 244 -6.54 16.25 -8.57
C GLU A 244 -7.61 16.81 -7.63
N GLY A 245 -7.21 17.75 -6.78
CA GLY A 245 -8.13 18.31 -5.82
C GLY A 245 -7.49 19.26 -4.84
N THR A 246 -8.36 19.86 -4.01
CA THR A 246 -7.98 20.66 -2.86
C THR A 246 -8.78 20.20 -1.66
N GLY A 247 -8.13 20.11 -0.50
CA GLY A 247 -8.75 19.63 0.73
C GLY A 247 -8.19 20.32 1.96
N LEU A 248 -8.98 20.33 3.04
CA LEU A 248 -8.52 20.70 4.37
C LEU A 248 -8.29 19.41 5.14
N ALA A 249 -7.11 19.26 5.73
CA ALA A 249 -6.81 18.16 6.64
C ALA A 249 -6.26 18.71 7.95
N GLN A 250 -6.59 18.03 9.05
CA GLN A 250 -6.05 18.36 10.35
C GLN A 250 -4.66 17.73 10.47
N VAL A 251 -3.65 18.56 10.66
CA VAL A 251 -2.28 18.09 10.89
C VAL A 251 -2.24 17.46 12.29
N PRO A 252 -1.83 16.18 12.43
CA PRO A 252 -1.70 15.53 13.72
C PRO A 252 -0.75 16.29 14.65
N THR A 253 -0.93 16.11 15.96
CA THR A 253 0.15 16.51 16.88
C THR A 253 1.25 15.49 16.73
N SER A 254 2.49 15.95 16.59
CA SER A 254 3.64 15.09 16.79
C SER A 254 3.60 14.51 18.22
N TRP A 255 4.16 13.31 18.39
CA TRP A 255 4.31 12.68 19.68
C TRP A 255 5.29 13.45 20.55
N ASP A 256 6.42 13.84 19.97
CA ASP A 256 7.35 14.81 20.50
C ASP A 256 7.91 15.71 19.39
N GLY A 257 8.88 16.58 19.69
CA GLY A 257 9.48 17.41 18.65
C GLY A 257 8.51 18.30 17.83
N ASP A 258 8.97 18.66 16.63
CA ASP A 258 8.22 19.34 15.55
C ASP A 258 8.78 18.81 14.22
N ASP A 259 8.51 17.52 13.98
CA ASP A 259 9.16 16.68 12.95
C ASP A 259 8.15 15.81 12.18
N VAL A 260 6.94 16.34 11.97
CA VAL A 260 5.93 15.69 11.11
C VAL A 260 6.13 16.12 9.66
N SER A 261 6.23 15.15 8.77
CA SER A 261 6.16 15.32 7.31
C SER A 261 4.78 14.90 6.79
N VAL A 262 4.36 15.53 5.69
CA VAL A 262 3.27 15.02 4.86
C VAL A 262 3.84 14.28 3.65
N VAL A 263 3.27 13.13 3.35
CA VAL A 263 3.62 12.31 2.19
C VAL A 263 2.40 12.15 1.29
N LEU A 264 2.50 12.61 0.05
CA LEU A 264 1.54 12.25 -1.01
C LEU A 264 1.99 10.94 -1.64
N LEU A 265 1.24 9.87 -1.38
CA LEU A 265 1.53 8.53 -1.89
C LEU A 265 0.48 8.13 -2.93
N ILE A 266 0.93 7.60 -4.07
CA ILE A 266 0.05 7.23 -5.18
C ILE A 266 0.16 5.73 -5.42
N ASP A 267 -0.90 5.01 -5.08
CA ASP A 267 -1.05 3.59 -5.38
C ASP A 267 -1.55 3.40 -6.82
N TRP A 268 -1.10 2.31 -7.44
CA TRP A 268 -1.67 1.79 -8.67
C TRP A 268 -2.11 0.34 -8.48
N THR A 269 -3.21 -0.02 -9.13
CA THR A 269 -3.67 -1.41 -9.21
C THR A 269 -4.15 -1.71 -10.61
N SER A 270 -3.77 -2.87 -11.12
CA SER A 270 -4.25 -3.44 -12.37
C SER A 270 -5.01 -4.73 -12.05
N PRO A 271 -6.35 -4.69 -12.02
CA PRO A 271 -7.14 -5.88 -11.72
C PRO A 271 -6.80 -7.01 -12.70
N SER A 272 -6.53 -8.21 -12.20
CA SER A 272 -6.34 -9.34 -13.09
C SER A 272 -7.66 -9.69 -13.77
N MET A 273 -7.66 -9.81 -15.10
CA MET A 273 -8.81 -10.37 -15.84
C MET A 273 -8.90 -11.90 -15.67
N GLU A 274 -8.72 -12.45 -14.47
CA GLU A 274 -8.90 -13.89 -14.22
C GLU A 274 -10.37 -14.28 -13.95
N CYS A 275 -11.32 -13.36 -14.13
CA CYS A 275 -12.75 -13.66 -14.03
C CYS A 275 -13.29 -14.49 -15.22
N CYS A 276 -12.55 -14.53 -16.33
CA CYS A 276 -13.02 -15.07 -17.61
C CYS A 276 -12.11 -16.18 -18.15
N GLY A 277 -11.43 -16.92 -17.28
CA GLY A 277 -10.79 -18.18 -17.64
C GLY A 277 -11.82 -19.11 -18.30
N SER A 278 -11.52 -19.57 -19.50
CA SER A 278 -12.32 -20.45 -20.38
C SER A 278 -12.62 -21.85 -19.81
N ASN A 279 -12.48 -22.04 -18.49
CA ASN A 279 -12.67 -23.27 -17.76
C ASN A 279 -13.77 -23.21 -16.69
N TRP A 280 -14.63 -22.20 -16.68
CA TRP A 280 -15.87 -22.30 -15.90
C TRP A 280 -16.78 -23.36 -16.55
N PRO A 281 -17.18 -24.43 -15.85
CA PRO A 281 -18.22 -25.31 -16.34
C PRO A 281 -19.51 -24.50 -16.31
N LEU A 282 -19.87 -23.88 -17.44
CA LEU A 282 -21.22 -23.39 -17.64
C LEU A 282 -22.17 -24.52 -17.23
N PRO A 283 -23.14 -24.28 -16.32
CA PRO A 283 -24.16 -25.27 -16.06
C PRO A 283 -24.82 -25.55 -17.40
N GLY A 284 -24.66 -26.78 -17.90
CA GLY A 284 -25.24 -27.19 -19.17
C GLY A 284 -26.74 -26.85 -19.18
N PRO A 285 -27.36 -26.62 -20.35
CA PRO A 285 -28.74 -26.15 -20.49
C PRO A 285 -29.82 -27.05 -19.87
N GLY A 286 -29.44 -28.14 -19.18
CA GLY A 286 -30.33 -29.06 -18.47
C GLY A 286 -30.78 -28.64 -17.07
N ILE A 287 -30.32 -27.52 -16.49
CA ILE A 287 -30.76 -27.11 -15.13
C ILE A 287 -32.03 -26.23 -15.16
N VAL A 288 -32.40 -25.66 -16.31
CA VAL A 288 -33.64 -24.87 -16.45
C VAL A 288 -34.90 -25.75 -16.44
N THR A 289 -34.78 -27.06 -16.69
CA THR A 289 -35.93 -27.99 -16.69
C THR A 289 -36.27 -28.58 -15.31
N ALA A 290 -35.42 -28.43 -14.30
CA ALA A 290 -35.72 -28.95 -12.95
C ALA A 290 -36.59 -28.00 -12.10
N LEU A 291 -36.54 -26.70 -12.38
CA LEU A 291 -37.30 -25.68 -11.63
C LEU A 291 -38.77 -25.55 -12.06
N THR A 292 -39.17 -26.10 -13.22
CA THR A 292 -40.57 -26.13 -13.65
C THR A 292 -41.37 -27.31 -13.08
N CYS A 293 -40.71 -28.36 -12.57
CA CYS A 293 -41.38 -29.54 -12.02
C CYS A 293 -41.90 -29.37 -10.58
N PHE A 294 -41.41 -28.39 -9.82
CA PHE A 294 -41.89 -28.14 -8.45
C PHE A 294 -43.11 -27.22 -8.37
N LEU A 295 -43.44 -26.48 -9.42
CA LEU A 295 -44.60 -25.59 -9.45
C LEU A 295 -45.92 -26.29 -9.84
N ALA A 296 -45.86 -27.52 -10.38
CA ALA A 296 -47.05 -28.31 -10.71
C ALA A 296 -47.63 -29.10 -9.52
N ALA A 297 -46.90 -29.20 -8.41
CA ALA A 297 -47.31 -29.97 -7.22
C ALA A 297 -48.09 -29.15 -6.16
N LEU A 298 -48.28 -27.84 -6.38
CA LEU A 298 -48.95 -26.94 -5.43
C LEU A 298 -50.35 -26.48 -5.87
N LEU A 299 -50.96 -27.13 -6.86
CA LEU A 299 -52.37 -26.87 -7.21
C LEU A 299 -53.33 -27.65 -6.29
N PRO A 300 -54.25 -26.97 -5.57
CA PRO A 300 -55.17 -27.64 -4.65
C PRO A 300 -56.20 -28.51 -5.39
N SER A 301 -56.34 -29.77 -4.97
CA SER A 301 -57.32 -30.70 -5.53
C SER A 301 -58.76 -30.23 -5.27
N ARG A 302 -59.51 -29.93 -6.32
CA ARG A 302 -60.96 -29.74 -6.26
C ARG A 302 -61.66 -31.11 -6.24
N ARG A 303 -62.00 -31.62 -5.05
CA ARG A 303 -62.97 -32.72 -4.89
C ARG A 303 -64.36 -32.25 -5.35
N LYS A 304 -64.87 -32.80 -6.46
CA LYS A 304 -66.31 -32.78 -6.76
C LYS A 304 -67.02 -33.87 -5.96
N ARG A 305 -67.98 -33.48 -5.11
CA ARG A 305 -69.00 -34.40 -4.58
C ARG A 305 -69.91 -34.83 -5.73
N LEU A 306 -70.09 -36.13 -5.91
CA LEU A 306 -71.15 -36.71 -6.73
C LEU A 306 -72.38 -36.96 -5.85
N SER A 307 -73.52 -36.49 -6.35
CA SER A 307 -74.87 -36.76 -5.86
C SER A 307 -75.29 -38.16 -6.25
N THR A 308 -75.80 -38.93 -5.29
CA THR A 308 -76.99 -39.79 -5.41
C THR A 308 -77.69 -39.78 -4.07
#